data_AF-A0A496X4V1-F1
#
_entry.id   AF-A0A496X4V1-F1
#
_cell.length_a   1.000
_cell.length_b   1.000
_cell.length_c   1.000
_cell.angle_alpha   90.00
_cell.angle_beta   90.00
_cell.angle_gamma   90.00
#
_symmetry.space_group_name_H-M   'P 1'
#
loop_
_entity.id
_entity.type
_entity.pdbx_description
1 polymer ?
#
loop_
_entity_poly.entity_id
_entity_poly.type
_entity_poly.pdbx_seq_one_letter_code
_entity_poly.pdbx_strand_id
1 'polypeptide(L)' 'MLDKKLLSILVCPISKAALEYDRERQELVCRASGLAYPVRDGIPVMLESEARVLDVDEKLNKNKRSYNESGDSL' A
#
# COMPACT_ATOMS: atom_id res chain seq x y z
N MET A 1 6.87 -18.56 -20.82
CA MET A 1 6.07 -18.73 -19.58
C MET A 1 6.69 -17.80 -18.54
N LEU A 2 5.98 -16.73 -18.15
CA LEU A 2 6.55 -15.69 -17.28
C LEU A 2 6.68 -16.26 -15.85
N ASP A 3 7.91 -16.27 -15.34
CA ASP A 3 8.32 -16.98 -14.12
C ASP A 3 7.69 -16.36 -12.86
N LYS A 4 7.19 -17.19 -11.93
CA LYS A 4 6.58 -16.72 -10.66
C LYS A 4 7.54 -15.86 -9.81
N LYS A 5 8.84 -16.00 -10.07
CA LYS A 5 9.94 -15.22 -9.47
C LYS A 5 9.99 -13.75 -9.94
N LEU A 6 9.37 -13.42 -11.07
CA LEU A 6 9.35 -12.05 -11.61
C LEU A 6 8.28 -11.18 -10.92
N LEU A 7 7.16 -11.77 -10.49
CA LEU A 7 6.06 -11.07 -9.81
C LEU A 7 6.37 -10.76 -8.33
N SER A 8 7.32 -11.46 -7.72
CA SER A 8 7.86 -11.14 -6.38
C SER A 8 8.82 -9.94 -6.34
N ILE A 9 9.09 -9.29 -7.49
CA ILE A 9 10.07 -8.20 -7.64
C ILE A 9 9.44 -6.80 -7.44
N LEU A 10 8.11 -6.69 -7.41
CA LEU A 10 7.40 -5.42 -7.30
C LEU A 10 7.52 -4.84 -5.88
N VAL A 11 8.66 -4.20 -5.64
CA VAL A 11 9.01 -3.44 -4.44
C VAL A 11 8.87 -1.95 -4.71
N CYS A 12 8.71 -1.17 -3.65
CA CYS A 12 8.66 0.29 -3.76
C CYS A 12 9.93 0.83 -4.46
N PRO A 13 9.81 1.72 -5.46
CA PRO A 13 10.96 2.27 -6.18
C PRO A 13 11.91 3.03 -5.26
N ILE A 14 11.38 3.64 -4.19
CA ILE A 14 12.12 4.45 -3.22
C ILE A 14 12.74 3.59 -2.11
N SER A 15 11.90 2.89 -1.34
CA SER A 15 12.33 2.19 -0.12
C SER A 15 12.77 0.74 -0.33
N LYS A 16 12.50 0.16 -1.50
CA LYS A 16 12.64 -1.27 -1.81
C LYS A 16 11.84 -2.19 -0.88
N ALA A 17 10.92 -1.63 -0.08
CA ALA A 17 10.02 -2.39 0.78
C ALA A 17 8.88 -3.02 -0.04
N ALA A 18 8.17 -3.95 0.59
CA ALA A 18 6.97 -4.54 0.03
C ALA A 18 5.89 -3.49 -0.27
N LEU A 19 5.08 -3.79 -1.29
CA LEU A 19 3.91 -3.02 -1.69
C LEU A 19 2.64 -3.82 -1.39
N GLU A 20 1.63 -3.15 -0.87
CA GLU A 20 0.29 -3.69 -0.68
C GLU A 20 -0.62 -3.16 -1.78
N TYR A 21 -1.36 -4.04 -2.46
CA TYR A 21 -2.32 -3.60 -3.47
C TYR A 21 -3.67 -3.28 -2.83
N ASP A 22 -4.05 -2.01 -2.89
CA ASP A 22 -5.39 -1.53 -2.55
C ASP A 22 -6.29 -1.67 -3.78
N ARG A 23 -7.23 -2.61 -3.71
CA ARG A 23 -8.18 -2.88 -4.79
C ARG A 23 -9.28 -1.84 -4.90
N GLU A 24 -9.65 -1.21 -3.80
CA GLU A 24 -10.74 -0.22 -3.80
C GLU A 24 -10.27 1.06 -4.48
N ARG A 25 -9.02 1.44 -4.25
CA ARG A 25 -8.42 2.65 -4.81
C ARG A 25 -7.62 2.42 -6.08
N GLN A 26 -7.35 1.16 -6.45
CA GLN A 26 -6.46 0.79 -7.54
C GLN A 26 -5.06 1.41 -7.35
N GLU A 27 -4.48 1.24 -6.15
CA GLU A 27 -3.18 1.83 -5.78
C GLU A 27 -2.24 0.75 -5.19
N LEU A 28 -0.93 0.92 -5.36
CA LEU A 28 0.11 0.18 -4.65
C LEU A 28 0.61 1.02 -3.48
N VAL A 29 0.29 0.60 -2.27
CA VAL A 29 0.61 1.27 -1.02
C VAL A 29 1.97 0.82 -0.50
N CYS A 30 2.88 1.76 -0.30
CA CYS A 30 4.13 1.56 0.43
C CYS A 30 4.07 2.29 1.77
N ARG A 31 3.91 1.53 2.86
CA ARG A 31 3.91 2.08 4.21
C ARG A 31 5.27 2.64 4.63
N ALA A 32 6.35 2.00 4.18
CA ALA A 32 7.72 2.40 4.53
C ALA A 32 8.09 3.78 3.94
N SER A 33 7.65 4.10 2.73
CA SER A 33 7.84 5.44 2.15
C SER A 33 6.66 6.37 2.43
N GLY A 34 5.53 5.86 2.92
CA GLY A 34 4.32 6.65 3.13
C GLY A 34 3.68 7.13 1.83
N LEU A 35 3.81 6.35 0.74
CA LEU A 35 3.34 6.71 -0.59
C LEU A 35 2.39 5.63 -1.15
N ALA A 36 1.42 6.06 -1.94
CA ALA A 36 0.54 5.21 -2.73
C ALA A 36 0.70 5.52 -4.22
N TYR A 37 1.06 4.51 -5.01
CA TYR A 37 1.28 4.64 -6.45
C TYR A 37 0.01 4.20 -7.21
N PRO A 38 -0.56 5.03 -8.10
CA PRO A 38 -1.78 4.66 -8.80
C PRO A 38 -1.54 3.57 -9.85
N VAL A 39 -2.55 2.74 -10.07
CA VAL A 39 -2.60 1.76 -11.16
C VAL A 39 -3.59 2.27 -12.20
N ARG A 40 -3.10 2.56 -13.41
CA ARG A 40 -3.91 3.06 -14.53
C ARG A 40 -3.86 2.03 -15.65
N ASP A 41 -5.02 1.59 -16.13
CA ASP A 41 -5.14 0.54 -17.17
C ASP A 41 -4.40 -0.76 -16.83
N GLY A 42 -4.34 -1.10 -15.54
CA GLY A 42 -3.59 -2.27 -15.05
C GLY A 42 -2.07 -2.08 -14.99
N ILE A 43 -1.56 -0.89 -15.28
CA ILE A 43 -0.14 -0.53 -15.25
C ILE A 43 0.16 0.31 -14.00
N PRO A 44 1.05 -0.13 -13.10
CA PRO A 44 1.50 0.66 -11.96
C PRO A 44 2.32 1.88 -12.40
N VAL A 45 1.90 3.07 -11.99
CA VAL A 45 2.65 4.32 -12.19
C VAL A 45 3.58 4.53 -11.00
N MET A 46 4.78 3.93 -11.06
CA MET A 46 5.78 3.96 -9.99
C MET A 46 6.64 5.24 -10.00
N LEU A 47 6.01 6.40 -10.20
CA LEU A 47 6.68 7.71 -10.17
C LEU A 47 6.32 8.43 -8.87
N GLU A 48 7.31 8.97 -8.17
CA GLU A 48 7.10 9.71 -6.92
C GLU A 48 6.19 10.93 -7.11
N SER A 49 6.32 11.64 -8.24
CA SER A 49 5.48 12.80 -8.59
C SER A 49 4.01 12.47 -8.80
N GLU A 50 3.70 11.21 -9.15
CA GLU A 50 2.33 10.72 -9.33
C GLU A 50 1.83 9.98 -8.09
N ALA A 51 2.70 9.76 -7.10
CA ALA A 51 2.36 9.05 -5.90
C ALA A 51 1.64 9.98 -4.93
N ARG A 52 0.54 9.49 -4.35
CA ARG A 52 -0.17 10.18 -3.29
C ARG A 52 0.51 9.91 -1.96
N VAL A 53 0.62 10.93 -1.11
CA VAL A 53 1.08 10.76 0.27
C VAL A 53 -0.02 10.12 1.11
N LEU A 54 0.34 9.08 1.86
CA LEU A 54 -0.55 8.46 2.82
C LEU A 54 -0.81 9.39 4.00
N ASP A 55 -2.05 9.45 4.45
CA ASP A 55 -2.42 10.13 5.68
C ASP A 55 -1.95 9.35 6.93
N VAL A 56 -2.20 9.92 8.11
CA VAL A 56 -1.76 9.35 9.39
C VAL A 56 -2.47 8.02 9.68
N ASP A 57 -3.76 7.90 9.39
CA ASP A 57 -4.53 6.69 9.64
C ASP A 57 -4.12 5.56 8.68
N GLU A 58 -3.90 5.90 7.41
CA GLU A 58 -3.40 4.99 6.39
C GLU A 58 -2.01 4.45 6.73
N LYS A 59 -1.11 5.27 7.29
CA LYS A 59 0.23 4.83 7.73
C LYS A 59 0.16 3.87 8.90
N LEU A 60 -0.77 4.06 9.84
CA LEU A 60 -0.87 3.32 11.10
C LEU A 60 -1.60 1.97 11.01
N ASN A 61 -2.18 1.63 9.85
CA ASN A 61 -2.81 0.33 9.58
C ASN A 61 -3.82 -0.12 10.66
N LYS A 62 -4.96 0.57 10.79
CA LYS A 62 -6.00 0.17 11.77
C LYS A 62 -6.81 -1.08 11.39
N ASN A 63 -6.55 -1.75 10.25
CA ASN A 63 -7.32 -2.93 9.85
C ASN A 63 -6.48 -4.22 9.72
N LYS A 64 -5.95 -4.70 10.85
CA LYS A 64 -5.91 -6.13 11.26
C LYS A 64 -5.78 -6.32 12.78
N ARG A 65 -6.36 -5.42 13.58
CA ARG A 65 -6.83 -5.77 14.92
C ARG A 65 -8.18 -5.11 15.08
N SER A 66 -9.17 -5.94 15.40
CA SER A 66 -10.32 -5.57 16.18
C SER A 66 -10.03 -4.31 16.99
N TYR A 67 -10.76 -3.21 16.76
CA TYR A 67 -11.12 -2.41 17.92
C TYR A 67 -11.78 -3.41 18.85
N ASN A 68 -11.15 -3.66 19.99
CA ASN A 68 -11.68 -4.56 20.99
C ASN A 68 -13.12 -4.09 21.27
N GLU A 69 -14.11 -4.89 20.93
CA GLU A 69 -15.47 -4.72 21.44
C GLU A 69 -15.44 -5.06 22.93
N SER A 70 -14.88 -4.16 23.74
CA SER A 70 -14.95 -4.19 25.22
C SER A 70 -14.55 -2.83 25.79
N GLY A 71 -15.53 -1.92 25.85
CA GLY A 71 -15.74 -1.11 27.05
C GLY A 71 -15.01 0.23 27.18
N ASP A 72 -15.43 1.24 26.41
CA ASP A 72 -15.59 2.59 26.98
C ASP A 72 -16.97 2.65 27.65
N SER A 73 -17.01 2.11 28.86
CA SER A 73 -17.99 2.47 29.88
C SER A 73 -17.26 2.40 31.21
N LEU A 74 -16.72 3.54 31.60
CA LEU A 74 -16.80 4.15 32.93
C LEU A 74 -16.23 5.57 32.87
#